data_AF-A0A6G4ZCJ4-F1
#
_entry.id   AF-A0A6G4ZCJ4-F1
#
_cell.length_a   1.000
_cell.length_b   1.000
_cell.length_c   1.000
_cell.angle_alpha   90.00
_cell.angle_beta   90.00
_cell.angle_gamma   90.00
#
_symmetry.space_group_name_H-M   'P 1'
#
loop_
_entity.id
_entity.type
_entity.pdbx_description
1 polymer ?
#
loop_
_entity_poly.entity_id
_entity_poly.type
_entity_poly.pdbx_seq_one_letter_code
_entity_poly.pdbx_strand_id
1 'polypeptide(L)'
;MGFDNKLKELRKEKNISQEQLAKELNISRQAISKWESGKAYPDIDNLILLRKIFGVSLDELIMEEEEKVEENNSKQELIESSKKGIFEDMDSEAEEFSVNLILGGFIIGIGIGLVTENFMWGTAGAFIGMGIGYLLESVKK
;
A
#
# COMPACT_ATOMS: atom_id res chain seq x y z
N MET A 1 4.57 9.21 10.32
CA MET A 1 4.96 7.77 10.19
C MET A 1 6.46 7.62 9.91
N GLY A 2 7.11 6.52 10.32
CA GLY A 2 8.54 6.27 10.03
C GLY A 2 8.81 5.61 8.66
N PHE A 3 10.06 5.69 8.17
CA PHE A 3 10.51 5.12 6.89
C PHE A 3 10.11 3.64 6.68
N ASP A 4 10.22 2.83 7.73
CA ASP A 4 9.91 1.40 7.72
C ASP A 4 8.45 1.13 7.34
N ASN A 5 7.53 1.94 7.86
CA ASN A 5 6.10 1.86 7.56
C ASN A 5 5.80 2.41 6.16
N LYS A 6 6.41 3.55 5.79
CA LYS A 6 6.25 4.16 4.48
C LYS A 6 6.71 3.23 3.35
N LEU A 7 7.86 2.57 3.51
CA LEU A 7 8.37 1.59 2.54
C LEU A 7 7.39 0.43 2.35
N LYS A 8 6.80 -0.05 3.45
CA LYS A 8 5.83 -1.15 3.44
C LYS A 8 4.51 -0.75 2.77
N GLU A 9 4.08 0.49 2.95
CA GLU A 9 2.90 1.07 2.28
C GLU A 9 3.12 1.16 0.77
N LEU A 10 4.18 1.82 0.33
CA LEU A 10 4.55 1.93 -1.09
C LEU A 10 4.65 0.55 -1.76
N ARG A 11 5.23 -0.44 -1.06
CA ARG A 11 5.30 -1.82 -1.56
C ARG A 11 3.91 -2.44 -1.76
N LYS A 12 3.00 -2.23 -0.81
CA LYS A 12 1.63 -2.74 -0.87
C LYS A 12 0.80 -2.04 -1.92
N GLU A 13 0.93 -0.73 -2.08
CA GLU A 13 0.28 0.06 -3.15
C GLU A 13 0.68 -0.47 -4.53
N LYS A 14 1.96 -0.81 -4.70
CA LYS A 14 2.45 -1.44 -5.94
C LYS A 14 2.10 -2.94 -6.07
N ASN A 15 1.42 -3.53 -5.09
CA ASN A 15 1.01 -4.94 -5.06
C ASN A 15 2.15 -5.96 -5.27
N ILE A 16 3.36 -5.63 -4.79
CA ILE A 16 4.52 -6.54 -4.87
C ILE A 16 4.84 -7.13 -3.50
N SER A 17 5.35 -8.36 -3.48
CA SER A 17 5.87 -9.01 -2.28
C SER A 17 7.27 -8.51 -1.92
N GLN A 18 7.70 -8.73 -0.67
CA GLN A 18 9.09 -8.44 -0.25
C GLN A 18 10.12 -9.17 -1.14
N GLU A 19 9.78 -10.36 -1.62
CA GLU A 19 10.63 -11.15 -2.52
C GLU A 19 10.75 -10.49 -3.90
N GLN A 20 9.66 -9.94 -4.43
CA GLN A 20 9.68 -9.21 -5.71
C GLN A 20 10.45 -7.89 -5.59
N LEU A 21 10.23 -7.12 -4.52
CA LEU A 21 10.98 -5.89 -4.27
C LEU A 21 12.49 -6.17 -4.11
N ALA A 22 12.84 -7.25 -3.40
CA ALA A 22 14.24 -7.68 -3.26
C ALA A 22 14.88 -8.02 -4.61
N LYS A 23 14.14 -8.68 -5.51
CA LYS A 23 14.58 -8.97 -6.88
C LYS A 23 14.78 -7.70 -7.71
N GLU A 24 13.87 -6.73 -7.62
CA GLU A 24 14.00 -5.43 -8.31
C GLU A 24 15.23 -4.65 -7.84
N LEU A 25 15.57 -4.73 -6.55
CA LEU A 25 16.73 -4.08 -5.95
C LEU A 25 18.02 -4.92 -6.03
N ASN A 26 17.94 -6.15 -6.51
CA ASN A 26 19.05 -7.11 -6.53
C ASN A 26 19.70 -7.31 -5.14
N ILE A 27 18.87 -7.46 -4.11
CA ILE A 27 19.29 -7.72 -2.73
C ILE A 27 18.56 -8.92 -2.13
N SER A 28 18.95 -9.33 -0.92
CA SER A 28 18.26 -10.39 -0.20
C SER A 28 16.87 -9.93 0.31
N ARG A 29 15.88 -10.82 0.29
CA ARG A 29 14.56 -10.57 0.93
C ARG A 29 14.69 -10.22 2.42
N GLN A 30 15.70 -10.78 3.10
CA GLN A 30 15.99 -10.48 4.50
C GLN A 30 16.36 -9.01 4.71
N ALA A 31 17.00 -8.35 3.74
CA ALA A 31 17.28 -6.92 3.81
C ALA A 31 15.97 -6.11 3.81
N ILE A 32 15.05 -6.38 2.86
CA ILE A 32 13.72 -5.76 2.81
C ILE A 32 12.95 -5.97 4.12
N SER A 33 12.97 -7.19 4.65
CA SER A 33 12.30 -7.51 5.92
C SER A 33 12.87 -6.70 7.10
N LYS A 34 14.19 -6.50 7.15
CA LYS A 34 14.83 -5.67 8.19
C LYS A 34 14.48 -4.19 8.03
N TRP A 35 14.38 -3.68 6.80
CA TRP A 35 13.97 -2.31 6.52
C TRP A 35 12.52 -2.05 6.91
N GLU A 36 11.59 -2.91 6.50
CA GLU A 36 10.16 -2.83 6.86
C GLU A 36 9.85 -3.12 8.34
N SER A 37 10.85 -3.54 9.12
CA SER A 37 10.71 -3.75 10.57
C SER A 37 11.55 -2.78 11.40
N GLY A 38 12.15 -1.76 10.77
CA GLY A 38 12.98 -0.76 11.43
C GLY A 38 14.29 -1.29 12.03
N LYS A 39 14.68 -2.55 11.71
CA LYS A 39 15.89 -3.20 12.25
C LYS A 39 17.16 -2.83 11.51
N ALA A 40 17.04 -2.27 10.31
CA ALA A 40 18.14 -1.76 9.51
C ALA A 40 17.63 -0.66 8.58
N TYR A 41 18.54 0.14 8.05
CA TYR A 41 18.25 1.17 7.05
C TYR A 41 18.92 0.81 5.71
N PRO A 42 18.31 1.14 4.56
CA PRO A 42 19.00 1.05 3.26
C PRO A 42 20.18 2.01 3.17
N ASP A 43 21.15 1.69 2.33
CA ASP A 43 22.20 2.63 1.92
C ASP A 43 21.67 3.64 0.87
N ILE A 44 22.51 4.62 0.54
CA ILE A 44 22.19 5.69 -0.40
C ILE A 44 21.83 5.13 -1.78
N ASP A 45 22.54 4.10 -2.26
CA ASP A 45 22.31 3.51 -3.57
C ASP A 45 20.92 2.85 -3.63
N ASN A 46 20.56 2.10 -2.60
CA ASN A 46 19.25 1.48 -2.47
C ASN A 46 18.13 2.52 -2.32
N LEU A 47 18.36 3.62 -1.60
CA LEU A 47 17.40 4.72 -1.50
C LEU A 47 17.12 5.37 -2.86
N ILE A 48 18.15 5.59 -3.69
CA ILE A 48 18.00 6.10 -5.06
C ILE A 48 17.19 5.13 -5.93
N LEU A 49 17.40 3.82 -5.76
CA LEU A 49 16.64 2.81 -6.50
C LEU A 49 15.19 2.76 -6.03
N LEU A 50 14.93 2.79 -4.72
CA LEU A 50 13.58 2.85 -4.14
C LEU A 50 12.81 4.06 -4.68
N ARG A 51 13.44 5.24 -4.71
CA ARG A 51 12.89 6.45 -5.34
C ARG A 51 12.43 6.19 -6.78
N LYS A 52 13.26 5.52 -7.59
CA LYS A 52 12.94 5.20 -8.99
C LYS A 52 11.82 4.17 -9.12
N ILE A 53 11.80 3.17 -8.24
CA ILE A 53 10.83 2.06 -8.24
C ILE A 53 9.42 2.56 -7.89
N PHE A 54 9.32 3.50 -6.95
CA PHE A 54 8.05 4.00 -6.43
C PHE A 54 7.64 5.37 -6.98
N GLY A 55 8.55 6.09 -7.64
CA GLY A 55 8.25 7.39 -8.25
C GLY A 55 8.08 8.54 -7.26
N VAL A 56 8.49 8.35 -6.00
CA VAL A 56 8.42 9.34 -4.92
C VAL A 56 9.70 10.18 -4.83
N SER A 57 9.68 11.30 -4.10
CA SER A 57 10.92 12.01 -3.76
C SER A 57 11.68 11.29 -2.64
N LEU A 58 12.97 11.60 -2.47
CA LEU A 58 13.75 11.03 -1.35
C LEU A 58 13.24 11.57 -0.01
N ASP A 59 12.84 12.84 0.02
CA ASP A 59 12.26 13.50 1.17
C ASP A 59 10.94 12.81 1.57
N GLU A 60 10.06 12.51 0.61
CA GLU A 60 8.81 11.78 0.86
C GLU A 60 9.03 10.35 1.37
N LEU A 61 10.13 9.72 0.97
CA LEU A 61 10.47 8.36 1.41
C LEU A 61 11.01 8.33 2.85
N ILE A 62 11.71 9.37 3.28
CA ILE A 62 12.51 9.40 4.52
C ILE A 62 11.89 10.29 5.61
N MET A 63 11.17 11.34 5.25
CA MET A 63 10.59 12.27 6.20
C MET A 63 9.57 11.56 7.08
N GLU A 64 9.85 11.53 8.37
CA GLU A 64 8.82 11.28 9.36
C GLU A 64 7.89 12.48 9.34
N GLU A 65 6.57 12.26 9.40
CA GLU A 65 5.59 13.33 9.62
C GLU A 65 5.85 13.94 11.01
N GLU A 66 6.91 14.74 11.13
CA GLU A 66 6.92 15.85 12.07
C GLU A 66 5.90 16.85 11.53
N GLU A 67 5.00 17.26 12.43
CA GLU A 67 3.91 18.19 12.19
C GLU A 67 4.26 19.23 11.14
N LYS A 68 3.35 19.45 10.17
CA LYS A 68 3.42 20.55 9.21
C LYS A 68 3.74 21.85 9.96
N VAL A 69 5.02 22.20 10.02
CA VAL A 69 5.43 23.57 10.27
C VAL A 69 5.23 24.26 8.93
N GLU A 70 4.16 25.05 8.85
CA GLU A 70 3.90 25.96 7.74
C GLU A 70 5.05 26.97 7.62
N GLU A 71 6.14 26.60 6.95
CA GLU A 71 7.08 27.58 6.42
C GLU A 71 6.59 28.07 5.05
N ASN A 72 5.74 29.09 5.13
CA ASN A 72 5.62 30.07 4.07
C ASN A 72 7.00 30.71 3.81
N ASN A 73 7.63 30.42 2.67
CA ASN A 73 8.10 31.46 1.72
C ASN A 73 8.92 30.90 0.54
N SER A 74 8.36 31.13 -0.67
CA SER A 74 9.08 31.72 -1.80
C SER A 74 10.07 30.85 -2.60
N LYS A 75 9.53 29.95 -3.44
CA LYS A 75 9.88 29.81 -4.88
C LYS A 75 9.29 28.50 -5.42
N GLN A 76 8.20 28.58 -6.16
CA GLN A 76 7.98 27.87 -7.45
C GLN A 76 6.57 28.15 -7.97
N GLU A 77 6.32 29.44 -8.19
CA GLU A 77 5.06 29.99 -8.68
C GLU A 77 4.85 29.83 -10.20
N LEU A 78 5.42 28.79 -10.85
CA LEU A 78 5.48 28.76 -12.33
C LEU A 78 4.93 27.51 -13.04
N ILE A 79 4.52 26.40 -12.39
CA ILE A 79 4.14 25.19 -13.16
C ILE A 79 2.70 24.68 -13.01
N GLU A 80 2.01 24.76 -11.88
CA GLU A 80 0.72 24.02 -11.77
C GLU A 80 -0.55 24.86 -11.75
N SER A 81 -0.58 25.94 -12.54
CA SER A 81 -1.82 26.53 -13.04
C SER A 81 -2.68 25.53 -13.86
N SER A 82 -2.20 24.30 -14.13
CA SER A 82 -2.87 23.33 -15.01
C SER A 82 -3.51 22.12 -14.34
N LYS A 83 -3.54 21.99 -13.01
CA LYS A 83 -4.14 20.79 -12.36
C LYS A 83 -5.26 21.08 -11.36
N LYS A 84 -5.93 22.22 -11.50
CA LYS A 84 -7.10 22.63 -10.69
C LYS A 84 -8.45 22.06 -11.19
N GLY A 85 -8.44 20.87 -11.78
CA GLY A 85 -9.63 20.11 -12.12
C GLY A 85 -9.20 18.65 -12.13
N ILE A 86 -9.42 17.90 -11.07
CA ILE A 86 -10.66 17.17 -10.78
C ILE A 86 -10.64 16.96 -9.26
N PHE A 87 -11.50 17.67 -8.52
CA PHE A 87 -12.56 17.11 -7.65
C PHE A 87 -12.11 15.95 -6.76
N GLU A 88 -12.05 16.17 -5.45
CA GLU A 88 -13.14 15.85 -4.50
C GLU A 88 -13.43 14.34 -4.52
N ASP A 89 -12.94 13.63 -3.50
CA ASP A 89 -13.76 12.82 -2.60
C ASP A 89 -12.88 12.30 -1.45
N MET A 90 -13.14 12.84 -0.27
CA MET A 90 -12.48 12.56 1.00
C MET A 90 -13.53 11.85 1.85
N ASP A 91 -13.61 10.52 1.70
CA ASP A 91 -14.22 9.51 2.61
C ASP A 91 -14.46 8.23 1.80
N SER A 92 -13.46 7.35 1.63
CA SER A 92 -13.66 6.09 0.88
C SER A 92 -12.77 4.89 1.27
N GLU A 93 -11.76 5.04 2.13
CA GLU A 93 -10.79 3.95 2.37
C GLU A 93 -11.38 2.69 3.05
N ALA A 94 -12.39 2.85 3.92
CA ALA A 94 -13.00 1.72 4.62
C ALA A 94 -13.98 0.92 3.73
N GLU A 95 -14.71 1.61 2.84
CA GLU A 95 -15.60 0.96 1.88
C GLU A 95 -14.79 0.16 0.85
N GLU A 96 -13.70 0.73 0.32
CA GLU A 96 -12.84 0.05 -0.66
C GLU A 96 -12.21 -1.23 -0.09
N PHE A 97 -11.80 -1.22 1.18
CA PHE A 97 -11.21 -2.39 1.83
C PHE A 97 -12.23 -3.54 2.02
N SER A 98 -13.45 -3.24 2.44
CA SER A 98 -14.50 -4.25 2.63
C SER A 98 -14.92 -4.90 1.30
N VAL A 99 -15.02 -4.11 0.23
CA VAL A 99 -15.34 -4.57 -1.13
C VAL A 99 -14.22 -5.47 -1.67
N ASN A 100 -12.96 -5.08 -1.50
CA ASN A 100 -11.81 -5.89 -1.92
C ASN A 100 -11.76 -7.25 -1.21
N LEU A 101 -12.19 -7.31 0.05
CA LEU A 101 -12.24 -8.54 0.84
C LEU A 101 -13.36 -9.49 0.38
N ILE A 102 -14.52 -8.95 -0.01
CA ILE A 102 -15.63 -9.73 -0.60
C ILE A 102 -15.22 -10.29 -1.96
N LEU A 103 -14.67 -9.46 -2.86
CA LEU A 103 -14.20 -9.91 -4.18
C LEU A 103 -13.06 -10.94 -4.04
N GLY A 104 -12.10 -10.70 -3.15
CA GLY A 104 -11.03 -11.64 -2.87
C GLY A 104 -11.54 -13.00 -2.38
N GLY A 105 -12.50 -12.99 -1.45
CA GLY A 105 -13.18 -14.21 -0.98
C GLY A 105 -13.91 -14.96 -2.08
N PHE A 106 -14.63 -14.24 -2.96
CA PHE A 106 -15.34 -14.83 -4.08
C PHE A 106 -14.40 -15.51 -5.10
N ILE A 107 -13.30 -14.85 -5.46
CA ILE A 107 -12.29 -15.39 -6.40
C ILE A 107 -11.65 -16.66 -5.84
N ILE A 108 -11.25 -16.65 -4.57
CA ILE A 108 -10.68 -17.82 -3.89
C ILE A 108 -11.71 -18.95 -3.84
N GLY A 109 -12.96 -18.62 -3.52
CA GLY A 109 -14.07 -19.56 -3.50
C GLY A 109 -14.34 -20.22 -4.84
N ILE A 110 -14.30 -19.46 -5.95
CA ILE A 110 -14.41 -20.02 -7.30
C ILE A 110 -13.26 -20.98 -7.59
N GLY A 111 -12.03 -20.63 -7.20
CA GLY A 111 -10.87 -21.52 -7.37
C GLY A 111 -11.06 -22.87 -6.68
N ILE A 112 -11.55 -22.86 -5.43
CA ILE A 112 -11.90 -24.08 -4.68
C ILE A 112 -13.07 -24.82 -5.35
N GLY A 113 -14.06 -24.07 -5.85
CA GLY A 113 -15.22 -24.61 -6.53
C GLY A 113 -14.87 -25.36 -7.82
N LEU A 114 -13.89 -24.90 -8.59
CA LEU A 114 -13.41 -25.60 -9.78
C LEU A 114 -12.71 -26.93 -9.44
N VAL A 115 -11.99 -26.98 -8.32
CA VAL A 115 -11.32 -28.22 -7.85
C VAL A 115 -12.32 -29.23 -7.30
N THR A 116 -13.42 -28.76 -6.71
CA THR A 116 -14.44 -29.59 -6.05
C THR A 116 -15.70 -29.81 -6.90
N GLU A 117 -15.71 -29.30 -8.12
CA GLU A 117 -16.88 -29.25 -9.01
C GLU A 117 -18.14 -28.65 -8.34
N ASN A 118 -17.94 -27.72 -7.39
CA ASN A 118 -19.01 -27.12 -6.60
C ASN A 118 -18.90 -25.58 -6.54
N PHE A 119 -19.74 -24.89 -7.30
CA PHE A 119 -19.73 -23.43 -7.42
C PHE A 119 -20.22 -22.69 -6.17
N MET A 120 -20.82 -23.39 -5.18
CA MET A 120 -21.26 -22.77 -3.91
C MET A 120 -20.08 -22.19 -3.12
N TRP A 121 -18.87 -22.70 -3.33
CA TRP A 121 -17.67 -22.18 -2.69
C TRP A 121 -17.39 -20.71 -3.03
N GLY A 122 -17.76 -20.24 -4.24
CA GLY A 122 -17.70 -18.82 -4.60
C GLY A 122 -18.56 -17.98 -3.67
N THR A 123 -19.84 -18.35 -3.53
CA THR A 123 -20.77 -17.64 -2.64
C THR A 123 -20.35 -17.72 -1.17
N ALA A 124 -19.86 -18.87 -0.69
CA ALA A 124 -19.35 -19.03 0.67
C ALA A 124 -18.15 -18.12 0.93
N GLY A 125 -17.22 -18.02 -0.04
CA GLY A 125 -16.07 -17.13 0.04
C GLY A 125 -16.45 -15.64 0.14
N ALA A 126 -17.46 -15.20 -0.61
CA ALA A 126 -17.98 -13.84 -0.53
C ALA A 126 -18.55 -13.50 0.87
N PHE A 127 -19.32 -14.41 1.48
CA PHE A 127 -19.85 -14.22 2.84
C PHE A 127 -18.76 -14.19 3.91
N ILE A 128 -17.71 -15.01 3.75
CA ILE A 128 -16.55 -14.97 4.64
C ILE A 128 -15.85 -13.61 4.54
N GLY A 129 -15.65 -13.11 3.32
CA GLY A 129 -15.07 -11.79 3.10
C GLY A 129 -15.89 -10.67 3.73
N MET A 130 -17.22 -10.71 3.55
CA MET A 130 -18.14 -9.76 4.17
C MET A 130 -18.06 -9.77 5.71
N GLY A 131 -18.05 -10.95 6.32
CA GLY A 131 -17.98 -11.11 7.77
C GLY A 131 -16.66 -10.62 8.38
N ILE A 132 -15.53 -10.92 7.72
CA ILE A 132 -14.22 -10.41 8.15
C ILE A 132 -14.15 -8.89 7.99
N GLY A 133 -14.74 -8.33 6.93
CA GLY A 133 -14.80 -6.88 6.69
C GLY A 133 -15.51 -6.15 7.82
N TYR A 134 -16.70 -6.63 8.19
CA TYR A 134 -17.49 -6.08 9.30
C TYR A 134 -16.75 -6.17 10.65
N LEU A 135 -16.06 -7.28 10.91
CA LEU A 135 -15.28 -7.46 12.13
C LEU A 135 -14.09 -6.49 12.21
N LEU A 136 -13.36 -6.29 11.10
CA LEU A 136 -12.23 -5.37 11.07
C LEU A 136 -12.68 -3.90 11.23
N GLU A 137 -13.82 -3.55 10.65
CA GLU A 137 -14.43 -2.23 10.82
C GLU A 137 -14.87 -2.00 12.28
N SER A 138 -15.35 -3.02 12.97
CA SER A 138 -15.73 -2.94 14.38
C SER A 138 -14.57 -2.76 15.36
N VAL A 139 -13.34 -3.12 14.97
CA VAL A 139 -12.13 -3.02 15.81
C VAL A 139 -11.41 -1.67 15.66
N LYS A 140 -11.66 -0.93 14.57
CA LYS A 140 -11.09 0.41 14.34
C LYS A 140 -11.87 1.55 15.03
N LYS A 141 -13.09 1.29 15.50
CA LYS A 141 -13.93 2.22 16.27
C LYS A 141 -13.62 2.16 17.76
#